data_AF-A0A9D7HN03-F1
#
_entry.id   AF-A0A9D7HN03-F1
#
_cell.length_a   1.000
_cell.length_b   1.000
_cell.length_c   1.000
_cell.angle_alpha   90.00
_cell.angle_beta   90.00
_cell.angle_gamma   90.00
#
_symmetry.space_group_name_H-M   'P 1'
#
loop_
_entity.id
_entity.type
_entity.pdbx_description
1 polymer ?
#
loop_
_entity_poly.entity_id
_entity_poly.type
_entity_poly.pdbx_seq_one_letter_code
_entity_poly.pdbx_strand_id
1 'polypeptide(L)'
;MNTALAAEQECVPDVFVWSAKYETGIEIVDTQHHGLVDLINRIGTVHREAAPVSVLEQVLDELAAYARDHFATEHRLMHEAGLDQAYVSDHVATHGSFVKQLGLMRGFLQNSPQALLPGLLRYLITWLAEHILVEDQAMAWQVRSVADGMSAEAAKAWASGRANPGHDALVEAMHRMYAELAQRNVEIERTNARLLEREHQLERARRELATFNAGLGQRVAQRTAEVYEAQLRLQQEYDAQRSLAKQLDRTRRELEARAAGSLSDEFIDGMAKELDEIEQQVAGSTSEMRDPERALASIGRLRDAIATVRSFG
;
A
#
# COMPACT_ATOMS: atom_id res chain seq x y z
N MET A 1 -16.09 -34.43 15.44
CA MET A 1 -16.34 -33.73 16.72
C MET A 1 -15.84 -32.31 16.55
N ASN A 2 -16.77 -31.37 16.67
CA ASN A 2 -16.62 -29.95 16.38
C ASN A 2 -15.92 -29.29 17.58
N THR A 3 -14.66 -28.90 17.46
CA THR A 3 -14.00 -28.01 18.42
C THR A 3 -14.29 -26.59 17.98
N ALA A 4 -15.28 -25.98 18.63
CA ALA A 4 -15.60 -24.57 18.47
C ALA A 4 -14.38 -23.73 18.88
N LEU A 5 -13.79 -23.02 17.91
CA LEU A 5 -13.01 -21.83 18.18
C LEU A 5 -14.00 -20.78 18.70
N ALA A 6 -14.05 -20.61 20.02
CA ALA A 6 -14.56 -19.38 20.60
C ALA A 6 -13.64 -18.26 20.12
N ALA A 7 -14.16 -17.40 19.25
CA ALA A 7 -13.51 -16.14 18.92
C ALA A 7 -13.44 -15.33 20.22
N GLU A 8 -12.24 -15.15 20.75
CA GLU A 8 -11.98 -14.14 21.76
C GLU A 8 -12.36 -12.79 21.15
N GLN A 9 -13.45 -12.19 21.65
CA GLN A 9 -13.85 -10.84 21.31
C GLN A 9 -12.73 -9.93 21.83
N GLU A 10 -11.84 -9.46 20.94
CA GLU A 10 -10.89 -8.40 21.27
C GLU A 10 -11.68 -7.20 21.81
N CYS A 11 -11.55 -6.92 23.10
CA CYS A 11 -12.15 -5.75 23.74
C CYS A 11 -11.44 -4.51 23.20
N VAL A 12 -11.97 -3.95 22.12
CA VAL A 12 -11.40 -2.76 21.49
C VAL A 12 -11.61 -1.55 22.43
N PRO A 13 -10.58 -0.74 22.69
CA PRO A 13 -10.68 0.36 23.64
C PRO A 13 -11.73 1.41 23.23
N ASP A 14 -12.41 1.95 24.23
CA ASP A 14 -13.34 3.07 24.11
C ASP A 14 -12.66 4.31 23.52
N VAL A 15 -13.44 5.11 22.79
CA VAL A 15 -12.96 6.38 22.22
C VAL A 15 -12.87 7.49 23.27
N PHE A 16 -13.69 7.41 24.31
CA PHE A 16 -13.64 8.22 25.51
C PHE A 16 -13.48 7.31 26.72
N VAL A 17 -12.34 7.41 27.41
CA VAL A 17 -12.06 6.62 28.62
C VAL A 17 -12.39 7.45 29.86
N TRP A 18 -13.36 6.98 30.65
CA TRP A 18 -13.72 7.61 31.92
C TRP A 18 -12.56 7.58 32.93
N SER A 19 -12.51 8.59 33.78
CA SER A 19 -11.58 8.62 34.91
C SER A 19 -12.14 9.49 36.04
N ALA A 20 -11.70 9.23 37.27
CA ALA A 20 -12.20 9.91 38.47
C ALA A 20 -12.08 11.44 38.47
N LYS A 21 -11.28 12.02 37.56
CA LYS A 21 -11.16 13.49 37.40
C LYS A 21 -12.44 14.14 36.84
N TYR A 22 -13.32 13.36 36.21
CA TYR A 22 -14.60 13.84 35.67
C TYR A 22 -15.73 13.82 36.71
N GLU A 23 -15.48 13.26 37.89
CA GLU A 23 -16.45 13.23 39.00
C GLU A 23 -16.54 14.62 39.64
N THR A 24 -17.73 15.20 39.60
CA THR A 24 -18.08 16.50 40.18
C THR A 24 -18.40 16.38 41.68
N GLY A 25 -18.73 15.16 42.13
CA GLY A 25 -19.21 14.87 43.48
C GLY A 25 -20.71 15.16 43.65
N ILE A 26 -21.44 15.41 42.57
CA ILE A 26 -22.90 15.48 42.53
C ILE A 26 -23.40 14.24 41.80
N GLU A 27 -23.92 13.27 42.56
CA GLU A 27 -24.22 11.91 42.06
C GLU A 27 -25.08 11.89 40.79
N ILE A 28 -26.11 12.74 40.70
CA ILE A 28 -26.98 12.81 39.53
C ILE A 28 -26.26 13.34 38.28
N VAL A 29 -25.35 14.31 38.45
CA VAL A 29 -24.55 14.89 37.36
C VAL A 29 -23.53 13.87 36.89
N ASP A 30 -22.83 13.22 37.82
CA ASP A 30 -21.83 12.20 37.51
C ASP A 30 -22.47 11.01 36.76
N THR A 31 -23.63 10.54 37.22
CA THR A 31 -24.41 9.50 36.51
C THR A 31 -24.79 9.93 35.09
N GLN A 32 -25.15 11.20 34.91
CA GLN A 32 -25.46 11.74 33.59
C GLN A 32 -24.21 11.83 32.70
N HIS A 33 -23.07 12.26 33.23
CA HIS A 33 -21.81 12.28 32.48
C HIS A 33 -21.39 10.88 31.98
N HIS A 34 -21.53 9.84 32.81
CA HIS A 34 -21.31 8.45 32.38
C HIS A 34 -22.20 8.08 31.19
N GLY A 35 -23.49 8.39 31.26
CA GLY A 35 -24.42 8.14 30.15
C GLY A 35 -24.07 8.89 28.86
N LEU A 36 -23.56 10.12 28.95
CA LEU A 36 -23.07 10.87 27.79
C LEU A 36 -21.83 10.20 27.18
N VAL A 37 -20.89 9.75 28.01
CA VAL A 37 -19.69 9.05 27.58
C VAL A 37 -20.04 7.72 26.91
N ASP A 38 -20.98 6.96 27.47
CA ASP A 38 -21.47 5.71 26.89
C ASP A 38 -22.08 5.93 25.48
N LEU A 39 -22.88 6.98 25.32
CA LEU A 39 -23.44 7.34 24.02
C LEU A 39 -22.36 7.74 23.01
N ILE A 40 -21.34 8.49 23.41
CA ILE A 40 -20.19 8.84 22.56
C ILE A 40 -19.40 7.58 22.16
N ASN A 41 -19.16 6.67 23.10
CA ASN A 41 -18.48 5.41 22.84
C ASN A 41 -19.27 4.51 21.88
N ARG A 42 -20.60 4.51 22.00
CA ARG A 42 -21.50 3.81 21.08
C ARG A 42 -21.44 4.38 19.66
N ILE A 43 -21.32 5.70 19.48
CA ILE A 43 -21.07 6.33 18.17
C ILE A 43 -19.76 5.82 17.57
N GLY A 44 -18.69 5.74 18.38
CA GLY A 44 -17.40 5.19 17.97
C GLY A 44 -17.49 3.73 17.53
N THR A 45 -18.28 2.93 18.23
CA THR A 45 -18.53 1.52 17.90
C THR A 45 -19.31 1.38 16.58
N VAL A 46 -20.40 2.12 16.42
CA VAL A 46 -21.22 2.15 15.19
C VAL A 46 -20.38 2.52 13.97
N HIS A 47 -19.45 3.48 14.13
CA HIS A 47 -18.51 3.84 13.06
C HIS A 47 -17.60 2.67 12.68
N ARG A 48 -16.98 2.04 13.68
CA ARG A 48 -15.98 0.98 13.52
C ARG A 48 -16.57 -0.27 12.86
N GLU A 49 -17.79 -0.62 13.24
CA GLU A 49 -18.53 -1.75 12.68
C GLU A 49 -19.11 -1.47 11.27
N ALA A 50 -18.89 -0.25 10.74
CA ALA A 50 -19.47 0.21 9.48
C ALA A 50 -20.99 -0.01 9.42
N ALA A 51 -21.68 0.20 10.56
CA ALA A 51 -23.12 -0.03 10.65
C ALA A 51 -23.90 0.95 9.76
N PRO A 52 -25.17 0.66 9.46
CA PRO A 52 -26.00 1.54 8.64
C PRO A 52 -26.09 2.97 9.20
N VAL A 53 -26.12 3.96 8.31
CA VAL A 53 -26.21 5.39 8.69
C VAL A 53 -27.42 5.68 9.58
N SER A 54 -28.53 4.97 9.39
CA SER A 54 -29.72 5.12 10.23
C SER A 54 -29.47 4.78 11.70
N VAL A 55 -28.56 3.83 12.00
CA VAL A 55 -28.18 3.50 13.38
C VAL A 55 -27.36 4.63 13.98
N LEU A 56 -26.44 5.21 13.21
CA LEU A 56 -25.68 6.38 13.63
C LEU A 56 -26.59 7.58 13.91
N GLU A 57 -27.55 7.87 13.03
CA GLU A 57 -28.53 8.94 13.22
C GLU A 57 -29.34 8.74 14.50
N GLN A 58 -29.78 7.49 14.77
CA GLN A 58 -30.51 7.17 16.00
C GLN A 58 -29.66 7.45 17.26
N VAL A 59 -28.40 7.00 17.29
CA VAL A 59 -27.53 7.24 18.45
C VAL A 59 -27.24 8.74 18.63
N LEU A 60 -27.11 9.50 17.55
CA LEU A 60 -26.95 10.95 17.62
C LEU A 60 -28.21 11.66 18.16
N ASP A 61 -29.39 11.17 17.81
CA ASP A 61 -30.66 11.68 18.33
C ASP A 61 -30.82 11.35 19.82
N GLU A 62 -30.44 10.14 20.23
CA GLU A 62 -30.37 9.73 21.63
C GLU A 62 -29.39 10.62 22.42
N LEU A 63 -28.18 10.87 21.90
CA LEU A 63 -27.19 11.78 22.49
C LEU A 63 -27.75 13.20 22.64
N ALA A 64 -28.37 13.75 21.60
CA ALA A 64 -28.92 15.09 21.63
C ALA A 64 -30.07 15.24 22.64
N ALA A 65 -30.91 14.20 22.79
CA ALA A 65 -31.97 14.18 23.79
C ALA A 65 -31.39 14.10 25.20
N TYR A 66 -30.48 13.16 25.43
CA TYR A 66 -29.86 12.94 26.73
C TYR A 66 -29.05 14.17 27.22
N ALA A 67 -28.32 14.83 26.30
CA ALA A 67 -27.62 16.07 26.62
C ALA A 67 -28.57 17.19 27.05
N ARG A 68 -29.74 17.33 26.40
CA ARG A 68 -30.73 18.34 26.81
C ARG A 68 -31.26 18.08 28.22
N ASP A 69 -31.52 16.83 28.57
CA ASP A 69 -32.03 16.45 29.89
C ASP A 69 -30.96 16.65 30.98
N HIS A 70 -29.71 16.32 30.67
CA HIS A 70 -28.56 16.61 31.52
C HIS A 70 -28.39 18.12 31.76
N PHE A 71 -28.35 18.92 30.69
CA PHE A 71 -28.24 20.38 30.80
C PHE A 71 -29.40 21.00 31.59
N ALA A 72 -30.62 20.51 31.41
CA ALA A 72 -31.78 20.98 32.19
C ALA A 72 -31.65 20.63 33.68
N THR A 73 -30.98 19.52 34.01
CA THR A 73 -30.67 19.15 35.39
C THR A 73 -29.70 20.15 36.02
N GLU A 74 -28.62 20.48 35.32
CA GLU A 74 -27.63 21.46 35.82
C GLU A 74 -28.20 22.87 35.93
N HIS A 75 -28.99 23.31 34.94
CA HIS A 75 -29.66 24.60 34.98
C HIS A 75 -30.55 24.74 36.22
N ARG A 76 -31.26 23.67 36.56
CA ARG A 76 -32.08 23.60 37.76
C ARG A 76 -31.22 23.64 39.03
N LEU A 77 -30.13 22.87 39.10
CA LEU A 77 -29.21 22.89 40.25
C LEU A 77 -28.63 24.28 40.49
N MET A 78 -28.17 24.95 39.42
CA MET A 78 -27.64 26.32 39.52
C MET A 78 -28.70 27.32 39.98
N HIS A 79 -29.93 27.21 39.46
CA HIS A 79 -31.03 28.09 39.83
C HIS A 79 -31.49 27.85 41.28
N GLU A 80 -31.62 26.59 41.71
CA GLU A 80 -32.02 26.23 43.08
C GLU A 80 -30.95 26.65 44.11
N ALA A 81 -29.68 26.58 43.75
CA ALA A 81 -28.58 27.10 44.57
C ALA A 81 -28.47 28.64 44.55
N GLY A 82 -29.27 29.33 43.75
CA GLY A 82 -29.25 30.80 43.66
C GLY A 82 -27.91 31.34 43.15
N LEU A 83 -27.25 30.62 42.24
CA LEU A 83 -25.98 31.08 41.66
C LEU A 83 -26.14 32.39 40.88
N ASP A 84 -25.02 33.07 40.67
CA ASP A 84 -24.99 34.35 39.97
C ASP A 84 -25.55 34.26 38.54
N GLN A 85 -26.46 35.16 38.21
CA GLN A 85 -27.21 35.11 36.96
C GLN A 85 -26.33 35.25 35.71
N ALA A 86 -25.21 35.99 35.78
CA ALA A 86 -24.30 36.10 34.64
C ALA A 86 -23.57 34.78 34.39
N TYR A 87 -23.09 34.14 35.46
CA TYR A 87 -22.48 32.81 35.38
C TYR A 87 -23.46 31.77 34.81
N VAL A 88 -24.70 31.73 35.32
CA VAL A 88 -25.74 30.82 34.80
C VAL A 88 -26.02 31.08 33.33
N SER A 89 -26.10 32.35 32.92
CA SER A 89 -26.36 32.72 31.53
C SER A 89 -25.25 32.24 30.59
N ASP A 90 -23.99 32.35 31.00
CA ASP A 90 -22.83 31.94 30.20
C ASP A 90 -22.81 30.40 30.04
N HIS A 91 -23.00 29.65 31.13
CA HIS A 91 -23.06 28.18 31.11
C HIS A 91 -24.22 27.69 30.22
N VAL A 92 -25.40 28.29 30.34
CA VAL A 92 -26.58 27.99 29.48
C VAL A 92 -26.28 28.27 28.00
N ALA A 93 -25.55 29.35 27.69
CA ALA A 93 -25.17 29.69 26.33
C ALA A 93 -24.18 28.69 25.72
N THR A 94 -23.23 28.17 26.53
CA THR A 94 -22.33 27.08 26.15
C THR A 94 -23.13 25.82 25.77
N HIS A 95 -24.11 25.42 26.58
CA HIS A 95 -25.00 24.29 26.27
C HIS A 95 -25.79 24.48 24.98
N GLY A 96 -26.39 25.66 24.80
CA GLY A 96 -27.15 25.98 23.59
C GLY A 96 -26.29 25.91 22.32
N SER A 97 -25.02 26.33 22.43
CA SER A 97 -24.06 26.26 21.34
C SER A 97 -23.72 24.81 20.97
N PHE A 98 -23.53 23.92 21.97
CA PHE A 98 -23.28 22.50 21.74
C PHE A 98 -24.43 21.82 21.00
N VAL A 99 -25.67 21.98 21.49
CA VAL A 99 -26.85 21.35 20.86
C VAL A 99 -27.03 21.83 19.41
N LYS A 100 -26.77 23.13 19.16
CA LYS A 100 -26.82 23.69 17.80
C LYS A 100 -25.75 23.08 16.90
N GLN A 101 -24.51 22.97 17.36
CA GLN A 101 -23.42 22.38 16.58
C GLN A 101 -23.68 20.90 16.28
N LEU A 102 -24.14 20.13 17.26
CA LEU A 102 -24.51 18.73 17.07
C LEU A 102 -25.60 18.59 15.99
N GLY A 103 -26.62 19.44 16.01
CA GLY A 103 -27.67 19.48 14.98
C GLY A 103 -27.14 19.80 13.57
N LEU A 104 -26.21 20.76 13.45
CA LEU A 104 -25.56 21.09 12.18
C LEU A 104 -24.73 19.92 11.64
N MET A 105 -23.91 19.31 12.49
CA MET A 105 -23.05 18.18 12.12
C MET A 105 -23.89 16.97 11.72
N ARG A 106 -24.98 16.69 12.43
CA ARG A 106 -25.98 15.67 12.05
C ARG A 106 -26.52 15.90 10.64
N GLY A 107 -26.88 17.13 10.28
CA GLY A 107 -27.36 17.47 8.94
C GLY A 107 -26.35 17.20 7.83
N PHE A 108 -25.05 17.44 8.09
CA PHE A 108 -24.00 17.19 7.10
C PHE A 108 -23.67 15.70 6.92
N LEU A 109 -23.87 14.87 7.95
CA LEU A 109 -23.59 13.43 7.90
C LEU A 109 -24.46 12.67 6.90
N GLN A 110 -25.62 13.22 6.51
CA GLN A 110 -26.50 12.61 5.50
C GLN A 110 -25.85 12.47 4.13
N ASN A 111 -24.88 13.35 3.80
CA ASN A 111 -24.26 13.39 2.49
C ASN A 111 -22.94 12.60 2.43
N SER A 112 -22.14 12.63 3.52
CA SER A 112 -20.81 12.02 3.57
C SER A 112 -20.44 11.55 4.99
N PRO A 113 -21.10 10.50 5.52
CA PRO A 113 -20.94 10.09 6.92
C PRO A 113 -19.52 9.62 7.23
N GLN A 114 -18.92 8.82 6.34
CA GLN A 114 -17.56 8.28 6.53
C GLN A 114 -16.46 9.34 6.61
N ALA A 115 -16.64 10.48 5.94
CA ALA A 115 -15.64 11.55 5.92
C ALA A 115 -15.74 12.49 7.14
N LEU A 116 -16.95 12.65 7.69
CA LEU A 116 -17.23 13.67 8.71
C LEU A 116 -17.26 13.10 10.13
N LEU A 117 -17.51 11.79 10.28
CA LEU A 117 -17.67 11.14 11.58
C LEU A 117 -16.41 11.19 12.49
N PRO A 118 -15.18 11.05 11.97
CA PRO A 118 -13.97 11.24 12.79
C PRO A 118 -13.87 12.67 13.37
N GLY A 119 -14.30 13.66 12.60
CA GLY A 119 -14.36 15.06 13.05
C GLY A 119 -15.43 15.28 14.13
N LEU A 120 -16.58 14.63 13.99
CA LEU A 120 -17.65 14.64 15.00
C LEU A 120 -17.21 14.02 16.31
N LEU A 121 -16.65 12.81 16.28
CA LEU A 121 -16.19 12.14 17.49
C LEU A 121 -15.16 12.98 18.23
N ARG A 122 -14.19 13.56 17.51
CA ARG A 122 -13.21 14.47 18.11
C ARG A 122 -13.88 15.68 18.76
N TYR A 123 -14.84 16.31 18.09
CA TYR A 123 -15.58 17.44 18.66
C TYR A 123 -16.32 17.06 19.94
N LEU A 124 -17.06 15.95 19.93
CA LEU A 124 -17.83 15.47 21.09
C LEU A 124 -16.94 15.17 22.30
N ILE A 125 -15.83 14.45 22.06
CA ILE A 125 -14.89 14.06 23.11
C ILE A 125 -14.23 15.30 23.72
N THR A 126 -13.71 16.20 22.88
CA THR A 126 -13.03 17.41 23.34
C THR A 126 -13.98 18.32 24.09
N TRP A 127 -15.16 18.60 23.51
CA TRP A 127 -16.13 19.49 24.15
C TRP A 127 -16.58 18.96 25.49
N LEU A 128 -16.97 17.68 25.59
CA LEU A 128 -17.46 17.11 26.84
C LEU A 128 -16.36 17.08 27.91
N ALA A 129 -15.14 16.69 27.54
CA ALA A 129 -14.04 16.64 28.50
C ALA A 129 -13.68 18.03 29.05
N GLU A 130 -13.61 19.04 28.18
CA GLU A 130 -13.31 20.42 28.58
C GLU A 130 -14.45 21.03 29.40
N HIS A 131 -15.70 20.81 29.00
CA HIS A 131 -16.86 21.34 29.69
C HIS A 131 -16.96 20.80 31.13
N ILE A 132 -16.85 19.48 31.30
CA ILE A 132 -16.87 18.85 32.62
C ILE A 132 -15.75 19.43 33.50
N LEU A 133 -14.54 19.49 32.97
CA LEU A 133 -13.36 19.85 33.76
C LEU A 133 -13.20 21.35 34.03
N VAL A 134 -14.03 22.20 33.43
CA VAL A 134 -13.92 23.65 33.62
C VAL A 134 -15.22 24.21 34.15
N GLU A 135 -16.31 24.00 33.42
CA GLU A 135 -17.60 24.60 33.73
C GLU A 135 -18.33 23.80 34.81
N ASP A 136 -18.47 22.48 34.66
CA ASP A 136 -19.27 21.66 35.59
C ASP A 136 -18.60 21.48 36.94
N GLN A 137 -17.26 21.38 36.97
CA GLN A 137 -16.50 21.38 38.23
C GLN A 137 -16.66 22.71 38.99
N ALA A 138 -16.65 23.85 38.28
CA ALA A 138 -16.87 25.15 38.89
C ALA A 138 -18.32 25.30 39.39
N MET A 139 -19.29 24.80 38.63
CA MET A 139 -20.70 24.76 39.01
C MET A 139 -20.88 23.90 40.26
N ALA A 140 -20.37 22.68 40.26
CA ALA A 140 -20.52 21.74 41.37
C ALA A 140 -19.89 22.26 42.66
N TRP A 141 -18.73 22.91 42.55
CA TRP A 141 -18.10 23.56 43.69
C TRP A 141 -18.97 24.69 44.26
N GLN A 142 -19.54 25.56 43.41
CA GLN A 142 -20.41 26.65 43.86
C GLN A 142 -21.70 26.11 44.51
N VAL A 143 -22.37 25.14 43.87
CA VAL A 143 -23.60 24.52 44.38
C VAL A 143 -23.36 23.89 45.76
N ARG A 144 -22.29 23.11 45.92
CA ARG A 144 -21.93 22.51 47.21
C ARG A 144 -21.57 23.54 48.27
N SER A 145 -20.82 24.58 47.90
CA SER A 145 -20.44 25.65 48.81
C SER A 145 -21.66 26.40 49.35
N VAL A 146 -22.66 26.63 48.50
CA VAL A 146 -23.93 27.22 48.93
C VAL A 146 -24.72 26.26 49.84
N ALA A 147 -24.75 24.97 49.50
CA ALA A 147 -25.38 23.96 50.35
C ALA A 147 -24.73 23.85 51.74
N ASP A 148 -23.41 24.08 51.82
CA ASP A 148 -22.64 24.12 53.07
C ASP A 148 -22.77 25.45 53.84
N GLY A 149 -23.61 26.38 53.35
CA GLY A 149 -23.98 27.62 54.04
C GLY A 149 -23.23 28.87 53.62
N MET A 150 -22.41 28.82 52.56
CA MET A 150 -21.84 30.03 51.95
C MET A 150 -22.93 30.79 51.16
N SER A 151 -22.86 32.12 51.12
CA SER A 151 -23.72 32.88 50.20
C SER A 151 -23.24 32.68 48.76
N ALA A 152 -24.15 32.79 47.78
CA ALA A 152 -23.81 32.68 46.37
C ALA A 152 -22.76 33.71 45.93
N GLU A 153 -22.79 34.92 46.49
CA GLU A 153 -21.80 35.96 46.22
C GLU A 153 -20.43 35.60 46.78
N ALA A 154 -20.37 34.99 47.97
CA ALA A 154 -19.13 34.53 48.58
C ALA A 154 -18.55 33.32 47.83
N ALA A 155 -19.41 32.39 47.38
CA ALA A 155 -19.01 31.28 46.51
C ALA A 155 -18.46 31.82 45.19
N LYS A 156 -19.19 32.70 44.50
CA LYS A 156 -18.72 33.36 43.26
C LYS A 156 -17.40 34.07 43.46
N ALA A 157 -17.30 34.92 44.49
CA ALA A 157 -16.09 35.72 44.74
C ALA A 157 -14.86 34.84 45.00
N TRP A 158 -15.04 33.68 45.65
CA TRP A 158 -13.96 32.73 45.87
C TRP A 158 -13.59 32.00 44.58
N ALA A 159 -14.57 31.51 43.82
CA ALA A 159 -14.38 30.91 42.50
C ALA A 159 -13.69 31.88 41.51
N SER A 160 -14.05 33.16 41.54
CA SER A 160 -13.46 34.20 40.67
C SER A 160 -12.16 34.82 41.20
N GLY A 161 -11.92 34.76 42.52
CA GLY A 161 -10.88 35.53 43.21
C GLY A 161 -9.60 34.74 43.51
N ARG A 162 -9.69 33.42 43.55
CA ARG A 162 -8.57 32.49 43.50
C ARG A 162 -9.10 31.23 42.85
N ALA A 163 -8.91 31.13 41.53
CA ALA A 163 -8.71 29.85 40.85
C ALA A 163 -8.21 28.82 41.86
N ASN A 164 -8.92 27.71 42.06
CA ASN A 164 -8.35 26.59 42.78
C ASN A 164 -7.01 26.29 42.07
N PRO A 165 -5.83 26.66 42.62
CA PRO A 165 -4.61 26.74 41.82
C PRO A 165 -4.20 25.36 41.33
N GLY A 166 -4.66 24.31 42.03
CA GLY A 166 -4.53 22.93 41.60
C GLY A 166 -5.44 22.57 40.42
N HIS A 167 -6.67 23.08 40.37
CA HIS A 167 -7.63 22.85 39.28
C HIS A 167 -7.24 23.60 38.01
N ASP A 168 -6.97 24.90 38.10
CA ASP A 168 -6.64 25.71 36.92
C ASP A 168 -5.28 25.34 36.33
N ALA A 169 -4.29 25.03 37.17
CA ALA A 169 -3.01 24.52 36.68
C ALA A 169 -3.16 23.12 36.05
N LEU A 170 -4.07 22.27 36.57
CA LEU A 170 -4.37 20.97 35.94
C LEU A 170 -5.08 21.16 34.62
N VAL A 171 -6.11 22.00 34.56
CA VAL A 171 -6.87 22.31 33.36
C VAL A 171 -5.95 22.88 32.29
N GLU A 172 -5.09 23.83 32.63
CA GLU A 172 -4.14 24.43 31.69
C GLU A 172 -3.02 23.45 31.28
N ALA A 173 -2.54 22.60 32.20
CA ALA A 173 -1.63 21.51 31.85
C ALA A 173 -2.32 20.47 30.94
N MET A 174 -3.60 20.20 31.17
CA MET A 174 -4.38 19.22 30.42
C MET A 174 -4.79 19.76 29.05
N HIS A 175 -5.17 21.02 28.91
CA HIS A 175 -5.37 21.67 27.60
C HIS A 175 -4.08 21.65 26.78
N ARG A 176 -2.92 21.93 27.40
CA ARG A 176 -1.62 21.80 26.73
C ARG A 176 -1.33 20.37 26.31
N MET A 177 -1.60 19.40 27.17
CA MET A 177 -1.40 17.98 26.86
C MET A 177 -2.36 17.49 25.77
N TYR A 178 -3.63 17.89 25.80
CA TYR A 178 -4.61 17.56 24.76
C TYR A 178 -4.27 18.24 23.43
N ALA A 179 -3.83 19.49 23.45
CA ALA A 179 -3.35 20.18 22.25
C ALA A 179 -2.12 19.46 21.66
N GLU A 180 -1.19 19.03 22.50
CA GLU A 180 0.00 18.29 22.08
C GLU A 180 -0.35 16.90 21.54
N LEU A 181 -1.26 16.18 22.19
CA LEU A 181 -1.78 14.88 21.73
C LEU A 181 -2.55 15.00 20.42
N ALA A 182 -3.41 16.02 20.28
CA ALA A 182 -4.13 16.29 19.05
C ALA A 182 -3.17 16.62 17.90
N GLN A 183 -2.14 17.42 18.16
CA GLN A 183 -1.10 17.72 17.19
C GLN A 183 -0.31 16.46 16.81
N ARG A 184 0.02 15.60 17.78
CA ARG A 184 0.70 14.32 17.56
C ARG A 184 -0.15 13.36 16.73
N ASN A 185 -1.45 13.29 17.00
CA ASN A 185 -2.38 12.46 16.23
C ASN A 185 -2.46 12.91 14.78
N VAL A 186 -2.54 14.23 14.52
CA VAL A 186 -2.50 14.77 13.15
C VAL A 186 -1.16 14.44 12.46
N GLU A 187 -0.03 14.49 13.19
CA GLU A 187 1.27 14.12 12.65
C GLU A 187 1.37 12.61 12.35
N ILE A 188 0.81 11.76 13.20
CA ILE A 188 0.70 10.31 12.98
C ILE A 188 -0.16 10.04 11.75
N GLU A 189 -1.34 10.67 11.62
CA GLU A 189 -2.20 10.52 10.45
C GLU A 189 -1.48 10.91 9.16
N ARG A 190 -0.77 12.04 9.16
CA ARG A 190 0.07 12.47 8.02
C ARG A 190 1.17 11.47 7.72
N THR A 191 1.79 10.90 8.74
CA THR A 191 2.87 9.91 8.58
C THR A 191 2.32 8.60 8.03
N ASN A 192 1.17 8.14 8.53
CA ASN A 192 0.47 6.96 8.04
C ASN A 192 0.05 7.14 6.58
N ALA A 193 -0.48 8.31 6.21
CA ALA A 193 -0.82 8.62 4.81
C ALA A 193 0.43 8.57 3.90
N ARG A 194 1.58 9.09 4.36
CA ARG A 194 2.84 9.00 3.61
C ARG A 194 3.35 7.56 3.50
N LEU A 195 3.18 6.74 4.54
CA LEU A 195 3.57 5.33 4.52
C LEU A 195 2.74 4.54 3.53
N LEU A 196 1.41 4.72 3.52
CA LEU A 196 0.51 4.09 2.57
C LEU A 196 0.84 4.47 1.11
N GLU A 197 1.12 5.75 0.86
CA GLU A 197 1.56 6.20 -0.47
C GLU A 197 2.88 5.54 -0.88
N ARG A 198 3.84 5.45 0.04
CA ARG A 198 5.13 4.80 -0.22
C ARG A 198 4.99 3.30 -0.43
N GLU A 199 4.10 2.63 0.29
CA GLU A 199 3.78 1.22 0.09
C GLU A 199 3.21 0.99 -1.31
N HIS A 200 2.24 1.80 -1.74
CA HIS A 200 1.67 1.72 -3.08
C HIS A 200 2.71 1.97 -4.19
N GLN A 201 3.62 2.93 -3.99
CA GLN A 201 4.74 3.17 -4.89
C GLN A 201 5.68 1.98 -4.98
N LEU A 202 6.01 1.37 -3.85
CA LEU A 202 6.85 0.16 -3.80
C LEU A 202 6.17 -1.03 -4.48
N GLU A 203 4.87 -1.20 -4.31
CA GLU A 203 4.12 -2.24 -5.02
C GLU A 203 4.14 -2.03 -6.53
N ARG A 204 3.92 -0.80 -7.00
CA ARG A 204 4.03 -0.46 -8.43
C ARG A 204 5.41 -0.76 -8.98
N ALA A 205 6.46 -0.26 -8.32
CA ALA A 205 7.85 -0.51 -8.73
C ALA A 205 8.17 -2.02 -8.74
N ARG A 206 7.68 -2.78 -7.76
CA ARG A 206 7.88 -4.24 -7.69
C ARG A 206 7.18 -4.95 -8.85
N ARG A 207 5.97 -4.52 -9.24
CA ARG A 207 5.27 -5.07 -10.42
C ARG A 207 6.02 -4.75 -11.71
N GLU A 208 6.50 -3.53 -11.88
CA GLU A 208 7.31 -3.12 -13.04
C GLU A 208 8.63 -3.88 -13.14
N LEU A 209 9.34 -4.07 -12.02
CA LEU A 209 10.55 -4.89 -11.97
C LEU A 209 10.25 -6.35 -12.32
N ALA A 210 9.13 -6.90 -11.84
CA ALA A 210 8.75 -8.27 -12.15
C ALA A 210 8.46 -8.45 -13.65
N THR A 211 7.72 -7.53 -14.28
CA THR A 211 7.45 -7.58 -15.73
C THR A 211 8.72 -7.38 -16.55
N PHE A 212 9.58 -6.44 -16.14
CA PHE A 212 10.87 -6.20 -16.80
C PHE A 212 11.78 -7.42 -16.72
N ASN A 213 11.91 -8.04 -15.55
CA ASN A 213 12.71 -9.25 -15.35
C ASN A 213 12.16 -10.44 -16.15
N ALA A 214 10.83 -10.62 -16.20
CA ALA A 214 10.22 -11.65 -17.04
C ALA A 214 10.56 -11.43 -18.53
N GLY A 215 10.47 -10.17 -19.00
CA GLY A 215 10.86 -9.81 -20.37
C GLY A 215 12.34 -10.01 -20.68
N LEU A 216 13.24 -9.72 -19.72
CA LEU A 216 14.65 -10.06 -19.83
C LEU A 216 14.87 -11.57 -19.92
N GLY A 217 14.22 -12.34 -19.05
CA GLY A 217 14.30 -13.81 -19.07
C GLY A 217 13.89 -14.39 -20.43
N GLN A 218 12.81 -13.88 -21.02
CA GLN A 218 12.36 -14.29 -22.35
C GLN A 218 13.39 -13.95 -23.45
N ARG A 219 13.96 -12.73 -23.42
CA ARG A 219 15.00 -12.33 -24.38
C ARG A 219 16.29 -13.15 -24.26
N VAL A 220 16.71 -13.43 -23.03
CA VAL A 220 17.87 -14.30 -22.77
C VAL A 220 17.58 -15.70 -23.31
N ALA A 221 16.43 -16.30 -22.99
CA ALA A 221 16.06 -17.62 -23.50
C ALA A 221 16.04 -17.68 -25.03
N GLN A 222 15.46 -16.66 -25.68
CA GLN A 222 15.45 -16.54 -27.14
C GLN A 222 16.86 -16.47 -27.72
N ARG A 223 17.72 -15.58 -27.19
CA ARG A 223 19.10 -15.45 -27.66
C ARG A 223 19.92 -16.71 -27.42
N THR A 224 19.71 -17.39 -26.30
CA THR A 224 20.38 -18.68 -26.02
C THR A 224 19.94 -19.75 -27.02
N ALA A 225 18.65 -19.80 -27.38
CA ALA A 225 18.17 -20.72 -28.41
C ALA A 225 18.76 -20.41 -29.79
N GLU A 226 18.77 -19.13 -30.21
CA GLU A 226 19.38 -18.69 -31.47
C GLU A 226 20.87 -19.05 -31.55
N VAL A 227 21.62 -18.83 -30.48
CA VAL A 227 23.05 -19.20 -30.41
C VAL A 227 23.23 -20.71 -30.49
N TYR A 228 22.38 -21.48 -29.79
CA TYR A 228 22.43 -22.94 -29.84
C TYR A 228 22.14 -23.49 -31.25
N GLU A 229 21.14 -22.95 -31.94
CA GLU A 229 20.84 -23.30 -33.32
C GLU A 229 21.98 -22.94 -34.28
N ALA A 230 22.57 -21.74 -34.13
CA ALA A 230 23.71 -21.33 -34.94
C ALA A 230 24.93 -22.24 -34.72
N GLN A 231 25.19 -22.63 -33.46
CA GLN A 231 26.27 -23.56 -33.13
C GLN A 231 26.05 -24.94 -33.78
N LEU A 232 24.81 -25.44 -33.77
CA LEU A 232 24.47 -26.72 -34.39
C LEU A 232 24.68 -26.68 -35.92
N ARG A 233 24.25 -25.59 -36.59
CA ARG A 233 24.47 -25.40 -38.02
C ARG A 233 25.97 -25.37 -38.36
N LEU A 234 26.74 -24.59 -37.60
CA LEU A 234 28.18 -24.46 -37.81
C LEU A 234 28.91 -25.81 -37.61
N GLN A 235 28.45 -26.63 -36.67
CA GLN A 235 28.96 -27.98 -36.46
C GLN A 235 28.63 -28.90 -37.65
N GLN A 236 27.41 -28.84 -38.17
CA GLN A 236 27.01 -29.60 -39.35
C GLN A 236 27.82 -29.22 -40.59
N GLU A 237 28.03 -27.91 -40.82
CA GLU A 237 28.89 -27.40 -41.89
C GLU A 237 30.33 -27.89 -41.75
N TYR A 238 30.88 -27.83 -40.54
CA TYR A 238 32.24 -28.30 -40.27
C TYR A 238 32.39 -29.80 -40.55
N ASP A 239 31.43 -30.62 -40.13
CA ASP A 239 31.44 -32.06 -40.36
C ASP A 239 31.27 -32.39 -41.86
N ALA A 240 30.44 -31.64 -42.59
CA ALA A 240 30.29 -31.75 -44.03
C ALA A 240 31.59 -31.41 -44.77
N GLN A 241 32.23 -30.28 -44.43
CA GLN A 241 33.52 -29.87 -44.99
C GLN A 241 34.60 -30.93 -44.72
N ARG A 242 34.62 -31.50 -43.51
CA ARG A 242 35.57 -32.56 -43.15
C ARG A 242 35.33 -33.84 -43.94
N SER A 243 34.08 -34.18 -44.21
CA SER A 243 33.72 -35.33 -45.07
C SER A 243 34.19 -35.12 -46.51
N LEU A 244 33.92 -33.93 -47.08
CA LEU A 244 34.34 -33.58 -48.43
C LEU A 244 35.88 -33.61 -48.57
N ALA A 245 36.60 -33.07 -47.59
CA ALA A 245 38.06 -33.11 -47.57
C ALA A 245 38.60 -34.55 -47.57
N LYS A 246 37.95 -35.47 -46.82
CA LYS A 246 38.31 -36.90 -46.83
C LYS A 246 38.01 -37.56 -48.18
N GLN A 247 36.91 -37.20 -48.84
CA GLN A 247 36.58 -37.70 -50.18
C GLN A 247 37.62 -37.23 -51.21
N LEU A 248 37.94 -35.93 -51.24
CA LEU A 248 38.97 -35.39 -52.12
C LEU A 248 40.33 -36.07 -51.93
N ASP A 249 40.73 -36.33 -50.68
CA ASP A 249 41.99 -37.03 -50.39
C ASP A 249 41.96 -38.50 -50.86
N ARG A 250 40.83 -39.20 -50.75
CA ARG A 250 40.66 -40.55 -51.32
C ARG A 250 40.76 -40.52 -52.84
N THR A 251 39.99 -39.66 -53.50
CA THR A 251 40.01 -39.52 -54.96
C THR A 251 41.42 -39.21 -55.42
N ARG A 252 42.11 -38.26 -54.78
CA ARG A 252 43.51 -37.94 -55.08
C ARG A 252 44.43 -39.17 -54.98
N ARG A 253 44.34 -39.96 -53.91
CA ARG A 253 45.16 -41.17 -53.75
C ARG A 253 44.85 -42.23 -54.79
N GLU A 254 43.57 -42.40 -55.16
CA GLU A 254 43.16 -43.30 -56.24
C GLU A 254 43.73 -42.87 -57.59
N LEU A 255 43.77 -41.56 -57.86
CA LEU A 255 44.42 -40.99 -59.04
C LEU A 255 45.94 -41.24 -59.04
N GLU A 256 46.62 -40.98 -57.93
CA GLU A 256 48.07 -41.21 -57.80
C GLU A 256 48.42 -42.71 -57.95
N ALA A 257 47.60 -43.60 -57.38
CA ALA A 257 47.80 -45.05 -57.48
C ALA A 257 47.56 -45.59 -58.90
N ARG A 258 46.63 -45.00 -59.66
CA ARG A 258 46.30 -45.43 -61.03
C ARG A 258 47.13 -44.78 -62.11
N ALA A 259 47.65 -43.57 -61.91
CA ALA A 259 48.63 -42.95 -62.80
C ALA A 259 49.98 -43.71 -62.82
N ALA A 260 50.24 -44.57 -61.83
CA ALA A 260 51.33 -45.54 -61.85
C ALA A 260 51.07 -46.75 -62.77
N GLY A 261 49.88 -46.85 -63.40
CA GLY A 261 49.52 -47.79 -64.45
C GLY A 261 48.97 -47.07 -65.70
N SER A 262 49.01 -47.71 -66.87
CA SER A 262 48.52 -47.11 -68.13
C SER A 262 47.01 -46.85 -68.06
N LEU A 263 46.59 -45.60 -68.28
CA LEU A 263 45.19 -45.14 -68.17
C LEU A 263 44.44 -45.27 -69.50
N SER A 264 43.16 -45.65 -69.47
CA SER A 264 42.26 -45.72 -70.63
C SER A 264 41.38 -44.47 -70.77
N ASP A 265 41.08 -44.02 -71.99
CA ASP A 265 40.28 -42.81 -72.27
C ASP A 265 38.89 -42.78 -71.60
N GLU A 266 38.23 -43.94 -71.46
CA GLU A 266 36.92 -44.06 -70.81
C GLU A 266 36.94 -43.69 -69.32
N PHE A 267 38.11 -43.81 -68.68
CA PHE A 267 38.33 -43.43 -67.29
C PHE A 267 38.60 -41.92 -67.16
N ILE A 268 39.30 -41.32 -68.11
CA ILE A 268 39.56 -39.87 -68.15
C ILE A 268 38.23 -39.10 -68.27
N ASP A 269 37.30 -39.61 -69.09
CA ASP A 269 35.97 -39.01 -69.22
C ASP A 269 35.09 -39.22 -67.98
N GLY A 270 35.19 -40.37 -67.32
CA GLY A 270 34.51 -40.61 -66.03
C GLY A 270 34.97 -39.62 -64.95
N MET A 271 36.27 -39.33 -64.90
CA MET A 271 36.85 -38.38 -63.94
C MET A 271 36.46 -36.92 -64.21
N ALA A 272 36.42 -36.52 -65.48
CA ALA A 272 35.97 -35.17 -65.85
C ALA A 272 34.54 -34.94 -65.37
N LYS A 273 33.68 -35.96 -65.54
CA LYS A 273 32.30 -35.93 -65.08
C LYS A 273 32.18 -35.84 -63.55
N GLU A 274 32.98 -36.60 -62.81
CA GLU A 274 32.97 -36.58 -61.34
C GLU A 274 33.45 -35.24 -60.76
N LEU A 275 34.46 -34.61 -61.40
CA LEU A 275 34.90 -33.25 -61.04
C LEU A 275 33.84 -32.19 -61.35
N ASP A 276 33.12 -32.31 -62.46
CA ASP A 276 32.03 -31.41 -62.80
C ASP A 276 30.86 -31.54 -61.80
N GLU A 277 30.56 -32.75 -61.33
CA GLU A 277 29.57 -33.00 -60.27
C GLU A 277 30.00 -32.40 -58.93
N ILE A 278 31.28 -32.50 -58.56
CA ILE A 278 31.85 -31.87 -57.36
C ILE A 278 31.84 -30.34 -57.48
N GLU A 279 32.16 -29.78 -58.64
CA GLU A 279 32.12 -28.34 -58.88
C GLU A 279 30.69 -27.79 -58.78
N GLN A 280 29.69 -28.49 -59.31
CA GLN A 280 28.28 -28.12 -59.16
C GLN A 280 27.82 -28.14 -57.70
N GLN A 281 28.27 -29.11 -56.90
CA GLN A 281 27.97 -29.16 -55.47
C GLN A 281 28.63 -28.01 -54.69
N VAL A 282 29.88 -27.66 -55.03
CA VAL A 282 30.59 -26.53 -54.43
C VAL A 282 29.94 -25.20 -54.83
N ALA A 283 29.58 -25.03 -56.10
CA ALA A 283 28.90 -23.86 -56.63
C ALA A 283 27.50 -23.66 -56.02
N GLY A 284 26.75 -24.75 -55.81
CA GLY A 284 25.45 -24.74 -55.15
C GLY A 284 25.49 -24.43 -53.64
N SER A 285 26.65 -24.56 -53.01
CA SER A 285 26.87 -24.34 -51.56
C SER A 285 27.62 -23.02 -51.27
N THR A 286 27.80 -22.16 -52.28
CA THR A 286 28.63 -20.93 -52.23
C THR A 286 28.19 -19.90 -51.18
N SER A 287 26.92 -19.88 -50.80
CA SER A 287 26.40 -18.97 -49.75
C SER A 287 26.77 -19.40 -48.32
N GLU A 288 27.20 -20.65 -48.13
CA GLU A 288 27.40 -21.28 -46.81
C GLU A 288 28.86 -21.69 -46.57
N MET A 289 29.73 -21.63 -47.59
CA MET A 289 31.12 -22.05 -47.50
C MET A 289 32.07 -20.86 -47.19
N ARG A 290 32.98 -21.05 -46.23
CA ARG A 290 33.87 -19.98 -45.71
C ARG A 290 34.91 -19.45 -46.73
N ASP A 291 35.26 -20.24 -47.74
CA ASP A 291 36.24 -19.88 -48.79
C ASP A 291 36.06 -20.75 -50.06
N PRO A 292 35.01 -20.49 -50.87
CA PRO A 292 34.69 -21.27 -52.06
C PRO A 292 35.70 -21.07 -53.19
N GLU A 293 36.35 -19.92 -53.26
CA GLU A 293 37.34 -19.59 -54.28
C GLU A 293 38.54 -20.53 -54.25
N ARG A 294 39.00 -20.91 -53.04
CA ARG A 294 40.14 -21.82 -52.88
C ARG A 294 39.84 -23.26 -53.29
N ALA A 295 38.59 -23.71 -53.07
CA ALA A 295 38.13 -25.02 -53.51
C ALA A 295 38.02 -25.07 -55.04
N LEU A 296 37.39 -24.06 -55.65
CA LEU A 296 37.29 -23.91 -57.10
C LEU A 296 38.68 -23.81 -57.77
N ALA A 297 39.61 -23.06 -57.19
CA ALA A 297 40.99 -22.99 -57.68
C ALA A 297 41.71 -24.35 -57.61
N SER A 298 41.37 -25.22 -56.65
CA SER A 298 41.95 -26.56 -56.54
C SER A 298 41.34 -27.53 -57.56
N ILE A 299 40.02 -27.42 -57.80
CA ILE A 299 39.32 -28.15 -58.88
C ILE A 299 39.91 -27.76 -60.24
N GLY A 300 40.15 -26.47 -60.49
CA GLY A 300 40.80 -25.97 -61.70
C GLY A 300 42.17 -26.60 -61.94
N ARG A 301 43.03 -26.66 -60.91
CA ARG A 301 44.35 -27.32 -61.02
C ARG A 301 44.26 -28.81 -61.32
N LEU A 302 43.25 -29.50 -60.77
CA LEU A 302 43.01 -30.92 -61.06
C LEU A 302 42.52 -31.13 -62.49
N ARG A 303 41.64 -30.24 -63.00
CA ARG A 303 41.19 -30.23 -64.39
C ARG A 303 42.36 -30.01 -65.36
N ASP A 304 43.25 -29.09 -65.05
CA ASP A 304 44.47 -28.85 -65.84
C ASP A 304 45.41 -30.07 -65.83
N ALA A 305 45.53 -30.75 -64.70
CA ALA A 305 46.31 -31.98 -64.58
C ALA A 305 45.72 -33.11 -65.43
N ILE A 306 44.39 -33.27 -65.45
CA ILE A 306 43.69 -34.25 -66.29
C ILE A 306 43.88 -33.93 -67.77
N ALA A 307 43.74 -32.65 -68.17
CA ALA A 307 43.98 -32.21 -69.54
C ALA A 307 45.45 -32.47 -69.98
N THR A 308 46.39 -32.34 -69.05
CA THR A 308 47.81 -32.66 -69.28
C THR A 308 48.02 -34.16 -69.45
N VAL A 309 47.42 -35.00 -68.60
CA VAL A 309 47.52 -36.47 -68.76
C VAL A 309 46.92 -36.94 -70.09
N ARG A 310 45.82 -36.30 -70.54
CA ARG A 310 45.16 -36.57 -71.82
C ARG A 310 45.99 -36.17 -73.05
N SER A 311 46.99 -35.29 -72.89
CA SER A 311 47.89 -34.88 -74.00
C SER A 311 49.18 -35.71 -74.08
N PHE A 312 49.45 -36.57 -73.07
CA PHE A 312 50.62 -37.44 -73.01
C PHE A 312 50.32 -38.94 -73.21
N GLY A 313 49.04 -39.35 -73.21
CA GLY A 313 48.58 -40.70 -73.58
C GLY A 313 48.19 -40.81 -75.05
#